data_AF-A0A6N8E800-F1
#
_entry.id   AF-A0A6N8E800-F1
#
_cell.length_a   1.000
_cell.length_b   1.000
_cell.length_c   1.000
_cell.angle_alpha   90.00
_cell.angle_beta   90.00
_cell.angle_gamma   90.00
#
_symmetry.space_group_name_H-M   'P 1'
#
loop_
_entity.id
_entity.type
_entity.pdbx_description
1 polymer ?
#
loop_
_entity_poly.entity_id
_entity_poly.type
_entity_poly.pdbx_seq_one_letter_code
_entity_poly.pdbx_strand_id
1 'polypeptide(L)'
;MIVICMLNLRMVGLSRRRCHGIRTSRLSDLNLAKLDQYFQTYGFDLSAEDDKERLLRNADLMTDQRQVTVAGLLLFGIHPQRYLPFAAISIARFAGTEIADELLDQQVIDGPLDQQVDSALAVIKRNLFRPSRIESTRTVDSRFQYPDRVFRELIVNAVVHRNYAIHGSRIRLLMFEDRIEFISPGRLPNSVTVEKLRVGVSCAVNPIILRYMENLRYVDKLGRGLPMVYRAAEQAGKRIDCEEFGEEFRVVLQL
;
A
#
# COMPACT_ATOMS: atom_id res chain seq x y z
N MET A 1 -18.18 -19.46 10.98
CA MET A 1 -19.09 -18.30 10.95
C MET A 1 -18.50 -17.05 10.28
N ILE A 2 -17.52 -17.19 9.37
CA ILE A 2 -16.88 -16.07 8.62
C ILE A 2 -17.20 -16.15 7.11
N VAL A 3 -17.50 -17.35 6.60
CA VAL A 3 -17.85 -17.62 5.19
C VAL A 3 -19.28 -17.20 4.84
N ILE A 4 -20.22 -17.17 5.80
CA ILE A 4 -21.59 -16.70 5.54
C ILE A 4 -21.59 -15.21 5.12
N CYS A 5 -20.59 -14.42 5.52
CA CYS A 5 -20.47 -13.01 5.10
C CYS A 5 -19.92 -12.85 3.66
N MET A 6 -19.20 -13.85 3.12
CA MET A 6 -18.76 -13.85 1.71
C MET A 6 -19.91 -14.13 0.74
N LEU A 7 -20.99 -14.78 1.19
CA LEU A 7 -22.18 -15.09 0.38
C LEU A 7 -23.39 -14.18 0.67
N ASN A 8 -23.55 -13.65 1.88
CA ASN A 8 -24.74 -12.85 2.28
C ASN A 8 -24.73 -11.37 1.91
N LEU A 9 -23.64 -10.83 1.36
CA LEU A 9 -23.69 -9.49 0.75
C LEU A 9 -24.52 -9.45 -0.55
N ARG A 10 -25.04 -10.59 -1.02
CA ARG A 10 -25.96 -10.67 -2.16
C ARG A 10 -27.40 -10.21 -1.86
N MET A 11 -27.83 -10.10 -0.61
CA MET A 11 -29.24 -9.79 -0.27
C MET A 11 -29.56 -8.32 0.01
N VAL A 12 -28.57 -7.44 0.14
CA VAL A 12 -28.84 -5.99 0.26
C VAL A 12 -28.53 -5.39 -1.09
N GLY A 13 -29.56 -5.01 -1.84
CA GLY A 13 -29.53 -4.48 -3.22
C GLY A 13 -28.80 -3.14 -3.39
N LEU A 14 -27.57 -3.05 -2.89
CA LEU A 14 -26.62 -1.98 -3.14
C LEU A 14 -25.87 -2.33 -4.43
N SER A 15 -26.28 -1.67 -5.51
CA SER A 15 -25.62 -1.53 -6.81
C SER A 15 -24.19 -2.10 -6.84
N ARG A 16 -23.97 -3.15 -7.67
CA ARG A 16 -22.65 -3.66 -8.05
C ARG A 16 -21.73 -2.45 -8.30
N ARG A 17 -20.85 -2.09 -7.35
CA ARG A 17 -19.74 -1.19 -7.67
C ARG A 17 -18.97 -1.93 -8.75
N ARG A 18 -18.97 -1.39 -9.97
CA ARG A 18 -18.46 -2.09 -11.15
C ARG A 18 -17.00 -2.42 -10.91
N CYS A 19 -16.71 -3.69 -10.60
CA CYS A 19 -15.37 -4.23 -10.70
C CYS A 19 -14.95 -4.06 -12.15
N HIS A 20 -14.06 -3.10 -12.42
CA HIS A 20 -13.60 -2.85 -13.77
C HIS A 20 -12.57 -3.92 -14.13
N GLY A 21 -12.93 -4.77 -15.09
CA GLY A 21 -12.02 -5.74 -15.69
C GLY A 21 -11.03 -5.03 -16.60
N ILE A 22 -9.76 -5.41 -16.52
CA ILE A 22 -8.77 -4.92 -17.49
C ILE A 22 -8.95 -5.69 -18.79
N ARG A 23 -9.17 -4.97 -19.90
CA ARG A 23 -9.28 -5.59 -21.23
C ARG A 23 -8.00 -6.39 -21.51
N THR A 24 -8.16 -7.58 -22.08
CA THR A 24 -7.09 -8.55 -22.42
C THR A 24 -6.50 -9.36 -21.27
N SER A 25 -6.78 -9.04 -20.00
CA SER A 25 -6.33 -9.87 -18.88
C SER A 25 -7.13 -11.17 -18.78
N ARG A 26 -6.48 -12.22 -18.28
CA ARG A 26 -7.00 -13.59 -18.17
C ARG A 26 -6.56 -14.21 -16.85
N LEU A 27 -7.17 -15.35 -16.49
CA LEU A 27 -6.76 -16.13 -15.33
C LEU A 27 -5.26 -16.45 -15.29
N SER A 28 -4.63 -16.65 -16.45
CA SER A 28 -3.19 -16.92 -16.57
C SER A 28 -2.28 -15.75 -16.15
N ASP A 29 -2.82 -14.55 -16.01
CA ASP A 29 -2.06 -13.39 -15.49
C ASP A 29 -2.00 -13.37 -13.95
N LEU A 30 -2.78 -14.23 -13.29
CA LEU A 30 -2.79 -14.37 -11.84
C LEU A 30 -1.86 -15.48 -11.38
N ASN A 31 -1.21 -15.24 -10.25
CA ASN A 31 -0.41 -16.22 -9.53
C ASN A 31 -1.36 -17.17 -8.79
N LEU A 32 -1.66 -18.32 -9.41
CA LEU A 32 -2.57 -19.31 -8.86
C LEU A 32 -2.09 -19.91 -7.53
N ALA A 33 -0.77 -20.09 -7.35
CA ALA A 33 -0.22 -20.59 -6.09
C ALA A 33 -0.45 -19.60 -4.94
N LYS A 34 -0.26 -18.30 -5.19
CA LYS A 34 -0.54 -17.25 -4.19
C LYS A 34 -2.04 -17.14 -3.88
N LEU A 35 -2.90 -17.26 -4.90
CA LEU A 35 -4.35 -17.31 -4.68
C LEU A 35 -4.74 -18.52 -3.84
N ASP A 36 -4.19 -19.69 -4.15
CA ASP A 36 -4.46 -20.92 -3.41
C ASP A 36 -4.02 -20.79 -1.95
N GLN A 37 -2.81 -20.30 -1.68
CA GLN A 37 -2.34 -20.01 -0.31
C GLN A 37 -3.28 -19.05 0.44
N TYR A 38 -3.78 -18.01 -0.24
CA TYR A 38 -4.75 -17.09 0.35
C TYR A 38 -6.06 -17.80 0.70
N PHE A 39 -6.65 -18.55 -0.23
CA PHE A 39 -7.92 -19.24 -0.02
C PHE A 39 -7.83 -20.35 1.01
N GLN A 40 -6.70 -21.07 1.09
CA GLN A 40 -6.45 -22.11 2.09
C GLN A 40 -6.50 -21.56 3.51
N THR A 41 -6.04 -20.32 3.73
CA THR A 41 -6.14 -19.62 5.03
C THR A 41 -7.60 -19.46 5.50
N TYR A 42 -8.56 -19.54 4.57
CA TYR A 42 -9.99 -19.48 4.82
C TYR A 42 -10.72 -20.82 4.64
N GLY A 43 -9.98 -21.92 4.51
CA GLY A 43 -10.53 -23.28 4.38
C GLY A 43 -11.01 -23.64 2.97
N PHE A 44 -10.53 -22.95 1.94
CA PHE A 44 -10.83 -23.25 0.54
C PHE A 44 -9.57 -23.70 -0.20
N ASP A 45 -9.64 -24.86 -0.85
CA ASP A 45 -8.60 -25.34 -1.74
C ASP A 45 -8.94 -24.92 -3.17
N LEU A 46 -8.27 -23.89 -3.69
CA LEU A 46 -8.53 -23.40 -5.04
C LEU A 46 -8.05 -24.42 -6.08
N SER A 47 -6.99 -25.17 -5.77
CA SER A 47 -6.42 -26.15 -6.69
C SER A 47 -7.41 -27.27 -7.01
N ALA A 48 -8.17 -27.71 -6.00
CA ALA A 48 -9.21 -28.74 -6.10
C ALA A 48 -10.53 -28.27 -6.74
N GLU A 49 -10.73 -26.97 -6.94
CA GLU A 49 -11.98 -26.46 -7.52
C GLU A 49 -12.01 -26.58 -9.05
N ASP A 50 -13.07 -27.18 -9.58
CA ASP A 50 -13.29 -27.34 -11.02
C ASP A 50 -13.55 -25.99 -11.72
N ASP A 51 -14.30 -25.09 -11.04
CA ASP A 51 -14.64 -23.75 -11.54
C ASP A 51 -13.98 -22.65 -10.70
N LYS A 52 -12.64 -22.59 -10.80
CA LYS A 52 -11.80 -21.54 -10.18
C LYS A 52 -12.28 -20.14 -10.53
N GLU A 53 -12.69 -19.94 -11.79
CA GLU A 53 -13.16 -18.65 -12.28
C GLU A 53 -14.42 -18.16 -11.54
N ARG A 54 -15.37 -19.05 -11.21
CA ARG A 54 -16.55 -18.69 -10.41
C ARG A 54 -16.17 -18.23 -9.01
N LEU A 55 -15.21 -18.88 -8.38
CA LEU A 55 -14.70 -18.45 -7.08
C LEU A 55 -14.08 -17.05 -7.17
N LEU A 56 -13.24 -16.81 -8.19
CA LEU A 56 -12.62 -15.49 -8.41
C LEU A 56 -13.62 -14.38 -8.75
N ARG A 57 -14.71 -14.69 -9.47
CA ARG A 57 -15.82 -13.76 -9.70
C ARG A 57 -16.54 -13.41 -8.39
N ASN A 58 -16.86 -14.41 -7.57
CA ASN A 58 -17.48 -14.19 -6.26
C ASN A 58 -16.58 -13.41 -5.30
N ALA A 59 -15.27 -13.47 -5.50
CA ALA A 59 -14.27 -12.79 -4.71
C ALA A 59 -13.93 -11.37 -5.24
N ASP A 60 -14.61 -10.88 -6.28
CA ASP A 60 -14.36 -9.59 -6.95
C ASP A 60 -12.95 -9.47 -7.60
N LEU A 61 -12.28 -10.59 -7.83
CA LEU A 61 -10.96 -10.66 -8.48
C LEU A 61 -11.07 -10.84 -10.00
N MET A 62 -12.23 -11.30 -10.48
CA MET A 62 -12.53 -11.44 -11.90
C MET A 62 -13.96 -10.96 -12.21
N THR A 63 -14.20 -10.50 -13.44
CA THR A 63 -15.54 -10.09 -13.91
C THR A 63 -16.30 -11.25 -14.55
N ASP A 64 -17.60 -11.05 -14.79
CA ASP A 64 -18.45 -12.00 -15.53
C ASP A 64 -17.93 -12.25 -16.95
N GLN A 65 -17.22 -11.29 -17.56
CA GLN A 65 -16.58 -11.40 -18.88
C GLN A 65 -15.22 -12.11 -18.84
N ARG A 66 -14.86 -12.76 -17.72
CA ARG A 66 -13.58 -13.45 -17.52
C ARG A 66 -12.35 -12.55 -17.62
N GLN A 67 -12.52 -11.27 -17.31
CA GLN A 67 -11.43 -10.31 -17.21
C GLN A 67 -11.00 -10.18 -15.76
N VAL A 68 -9.70 -10.15 -15.50
CA VAL A 68 -9.17 -9.90 -14.16
C VAL A 68 -9.41 -8.44 -13.79
N THR A 69 -9.84 -8.20 -12.55
CA THR A 69 -10.07 -6.84 -12.04
C THR A 69 -8.75 -6.15 -11.69
N VAL A 70 -8.77 -4.82 -11.58
CA VAL A 70 -7.61 -4.05 -11.09
C VAL A 70 -7.10 -4.60 -9.76
N ALA A 71 -8.01 -4.88 -8.81
CA ALA A 71 -7.65 -5.47 -7.53
C ALA A 71 -7.04 -6.88 -7.69
N GLY A 72 -7.61 -7.71 -8.55
CA GLY A 72 -7.07 -9.04 -8.87
C GLY A 72 -5.61 -8.99 -9.31
N LEU A 73 -5.29 -8.12 -10.26
CA LEU A 73 -3.91 -7.94 -10.74
C LEU A 73 -3.00 -7.38 -9.66
N LEU A 74 -3.42 -6.35 -8.93
CA LEU A 74 -2.58 -5.69 -7.92
C LEU A 74 -2.28 -6.58 -6.71
N LEU A 75 -3.19 -7.47 -6.33
CA LEU A 75 -3.02 -8.34 -5.17
C LEU A 75 -2.39 -9.69 -5.53
N PHE A 76 -2.73 -10.22 -6.70
CA PHE A 76 -2.43 -11.61 -7.08
C PHE A 76 -1.84 -11.75 -8.49
N GLY A 77 -1.55 -10.66 -9.21
CA GLY A 77 -0.94 -10.73 -10.54
C GLY A 77 0.49 -11.24 -10.50
N ILE A 78 0.92 -11.92 -11.58
CA ILE A 78 2.32 -12.29 -11.76
C ILE A 78 3.15 -11.06 -12.11
N HIS A 79 2.65 -10.23 -13.05
CA HIS A 79 3.27 -8.97 -13.48
C HIS A 79 2.21 -7.89 -13.69
N PRO A 80 1.63 -7.31 -12.62
CA PRO A 80 0.55 -6.32 -12.74
C PRO A 80 0.93 -5.10 -13.59
N GLN A 81 2.21 -4.74 -13.61
CA GLN A 81 2.73 -3.57 -14.33
C GLN A 81 2.66 -3.72 -15.86
N ARG A 82 2.46 -4.93 -16.40
CA ARG A 82 2.12 -5.11 -17.83
C ARG A 82 0.82 -4.39 -18.20
N TYR A 83 -0.12 -4.34 -17.26
CA TYR A 83 -1.43 -3.71 -17.43
C TYR A 83 -1.52 -2.34 -16.76
N LEU A 84 -0.77 -2.14 -15.67
CA LEU A 84 -0.76 -0.92 -14.86
C LEU A 84 0.69 -0.43 -14.66
N PRO A 85 1.36 0.14 -15.69
CA PRO A 85 2.80 0.44 -15.65
C PRO A 85 3.25 1.39 -14.52
N PHE A 86 2.33 2.19 -14.00
CA PHE A 86 2.58 3.17 -12.94
C PHE A 86 2.06 2.71 -11.57
N ALA A 87 1.49 1.51 -11.46
CA ALA A 87 1.14 0.89 -10.18
C ALA A 87 2.38 0.28 -9.51
N ALA A 88 3.33 1.15 -9.17
CA ALA A 88 4.62 0.82 -8.59
C ALA A 88 5.03 1.91 -7.58
N ILE A 89 6.01 1.61 -6.75
CA ILE A 89 6.62 2.57 -5.83
C ILE A 89 7.99 2.98 -6.37
N SER A 90 8.20 4.27 -6.60
CA SER A 90 9.52 4.85 -6.87
C SER A 90 10.12 5.33 -5.56
N ILE A 91 11.36 4.96 -5.28
CA ILE A 91 12.12 5.42 -4.12
C ILE A 91 13.34 6.19 -4.61
N ALA A 92 13.61 7.35 -4.03
CA ALA A 92 14.78 8.16 -4.30
C ALA A 92 15.40 8.65 -2.99
N ARG A 93 16.73 8.59 -2.87
CA ARG A 93 17.51 9.08 -1.74
C ARG A 93 18.37 10.25 -2.17
N PHE A 94 18.26 11.37 -1.45
CA PHE A 94 19.04 12.57 -1.70
C PHE A 94 20.09 12.77 -0.59
N ALA A 95 21.22 13.38 -0.95
CA ALA A 95 22.30 13.71 -0.04
C ALA A 95 21.98 14.92 0.87
N GLY A 96 21.01 15.75 0.50
CA GLY A 96 20.59 16.93 1.26
C GLY A 96 19.09 16.93 1.60
N THR A 97 18.50 18.12 1.60
CA THR A 97 17.11 18.40 2.00
C THR A 97 16.21 18.84 0.83
N GLU A 98 16.78 19.01 -0.36
CA GLU A 98 16.12 19.45 -1.57
C GLU A 98 16.16 18.39 -2.67
N ILE A 99 15.17 18.40 -3.58
CA ILE A 99 15.13 17.51 -4.75
C ILE A 99 16.29 17.81 -5.72
N ALA A 100 16.82 19.04 -5.69
CA ALA A 100 17.95 19.45 -6.51
C ALA A 100 19.31 18.93 -5.99
N ASP A 101 19.35 18.38 -4.77
CA ASP A 101 20.55 17.81 -4.19
C ASP A 101 20.97 16.51 -4.89
N GLU A 102 22.21 16.09 -4.65
CA GLU A 102 22.78 14.87 -5.23
C GLU A 102 21.89 13.64 -4.94
N LEU A 103 21.53 12.93 -6.02
CA LEU A 103 20.78 11.68 -5.97
C LEU A 103 21.74 10.52 -5.65
N LEU A 104 21.59 9.94 -4.46
CA LEU A 104 22.45 8.86 -3.97
C LEU A 104 21.97 7.47 -4.41
N ASP A 105 20.66 7.27 -4.45
CA ASP A 105 20.04 5.99 -4.82
C ASP A 105 18.67 6.25 -5.45
N GLN A 106 18.32 5.47 -6.46
CA GLN A 106 16.99 5.47 -7.06
C GLN A 106 16.62 4.06 -7.52
N GLN A 107 15.42 3.63 -7.13
CA GLN A 107 14.88 2.35 -7.57
C GLN A 107 13.36 2.40 -7.71
N VAL A 108 12.84 1.52 -8.57
CA VAL A 108 11.39 1.29 -8.74
C VAL A 108 11.08 -0.12 -8.27
N ILE A 109 10.04 -0.24 -7.46
CA ILE A 109 9.55 -1.50 -6.90
C ILE A 109 8.22 -1.83 -7.55
N ASP A 110 8.17 -2.95 -8.26
CA ASP A 110 7.02 -3.47 -8.98
C ASP A 110 6.49 -4.77 -8.33
N GLY A 111 5.61 -5.49 -9.03
CA GLY A 111 4.94 -6.68 -8.50
C GLY A 111 3.64 -6.37 -7.73
N PRO A 112 3.06 -7.37 -7.05
CA PRO A 112 1.89 -7.21 -6.19
C PRO A 112 2.09 -6.25 -5.01
N LEU A 113 1.00 -5.68 -4.49
CA LEU A 113 1.06 -4.61 -3.48
C LEU A 113 1.74 -5.00 -2.17
N ASP A 114 1.51 -6.22 -1.68
CA ASP A 114 2.18 -6.75 -0.48
C ASP A 114 3.70 -6.82 -0.66
N GLN A 115 4.15 -7.30 -1.84
CA GLN A 115 5.58 -7.32 -2.17
C GLN A 115 6.16 -5.92 -2.32
N GLN A 116 5.40 -4.98 -2.90
CA GLN A 116 5.82 -3.58 -2.97
C GLN A 116 5.99 -2.98 -1.57
N VAL A 117 5.06 -3.25 -0.64
CA VAL A 117 5.14 -2.78 0.75
C VAL A 117 6.38 -3.31 1.44
N ASP A 118 6.60 -4.63 1.39
CA ASP A 118 7.72 -5.27 2.11
C ASP A 118 9.07 -4.85 1.53
N SER A 119 9.17 -4.77 0.20
CA SER A 119 10.39 -4.33 -0.48
C SER A 119 10.69 -2.86 -0.20
N ALA A 120 9.67 -1.99 -0.20
CA ALA A 120 9.86 -0.58 0.12
C ALA A 120 10.32 -0.38 1.57
N LEU A 121 9.74 -1.12 2.51
CA LEU A 121 10.17 -1.11 3.91
C LEU A 121 11.64 -1.56 4.04
N ALA A 122 12.04 -2.63 3.36
CA ALA A 122 13.41 -3.10 3.38
C ALA A 122 14.41 -2.04 2.85
N VAL A 123 14.04 -1.31 1.81
CA VAL A 123 14.85 -0.23 1.23
C VAL A 123 14.97 0.96 2.17
N ILE A 124 13.87 1.37 2.80
CA ILE A 124 13.90 2.44 3.82
C ILE A 124 14.83 2.03 4.96
N LYS A 125 14.70 0.80 5.48
CA LYS A 125 15.55 0.29 6.56
C LYS A 125 17.03 0.32 6.18
N ARG A 126 17.38 -0.18 4.99
CA ARG A 126 18.75 -0.17 4.48
C ARG A 126 19.34 1.25 4.41
N ASN A 127 18.54 2.23 4.02
CA ASN A 127 18.98 3.62 3.86
C ASN A 127 18.98 4.42 5.17
N LEU A 128 18.15 4.04 6.16
CA LEU A 128 18.12 4.69 7.48
C LEU A 128 19.13 4.12 8.46
N PHE A 129 19.58 2.88 8.26
CA PHE A 129 20.59 2.27 9.11
C PHE A 129 21.95 2.92 8.84
N ARG A 130 22.27 4.02 9.55
CA ARG A 130 23.64 4.54 9.62
C ARG A 130 24.39 3.77 10.70
N PRO A 131 25.54 3.12 10.40
CA PRO A 131 26.37 2.53 11.43
C PRO A 131 26.81 3.60 12.43
N SER A 132 26.88 3.24 13.71
CA SER A 132 27.34 4.10 14.80
C SER A 132 28.72 4.67 14.44
N ARG A 133 28.86 6.01 14.46
CA ARG A 133 30.15 6.65 14.24
C ARG A 133 30.85 6.77 15.59
N ILE A 134 32.05 6.22 15.71
CA ILE A 134 32.91 6.45 16.88
C ILE A 134 33.50 7.85 16.70
N GLU A 135 33.03 8.81 17.49
CA GLU A 135 33.72 10.10 17.62
C GLU A 135 34.54 10.08 18.91
N SER A 136 35.87 10.11 18.75
CA SER A 136 36.86 10.05 19.83
C SER A 136 36.77 8.76 20.70
N THR A 137 36.20 8.84 21.90
CA THR A 137 36.10 7.75 22.91
C THR A 137 34.66 7.41 23.29
N ARG A 138 33.66 7.99 22.61
CA ARG A 138 32.24 7.75 22.87
C ARG A 138 31.57 7.27 21.59
N THR A 139 30.85 6.16 21.69
CA THR A 139 29.84 5.79 20.69
C THR A 139 28.74 6.84 20.77
N VAL A 140 28.64 7.72 19.78
CA VAL A 140 27.46 8.58 19.63
C VAL A 140 26.39 7.70 19.02
N ASP A 141 25.33 7.44 19.79
CA ASP A 141 24.24 6.61 19.33
C ASP A 141 23.64 7.21 18.06
N SER A 142 23.41 6.33 17.08
CA SER A 142 22.83 6.67 15.79
C SER A 142 21.53 7.44 15.99
N ARG A 143 21.28 8.42 15.12
CA ARG A 143 20.06 9.25 15.09
C ARG A 143 18.81 8.42 15.45
N PHE A 144 17.87 9.05 16.19
CA PHE A 144 16.55 8.50 16.48
C PHE A 144 15.98 7.74 15.27
N GLN A 145 15.50 6.51 15.49
CA GLN A 145 14.92 5.69 14.43
C GLN A 145 13.49 5.32 14.79
N TYR A 146 12.55 5.62 13.89
CA TYR A 146 11.18 5.15 14.04
C TYR A 146 11.11 3.62 13.99
N PRO A 147 10.19 3.01 14.76
CA PRO A 147 9.88 1.60 14.61
C PRO A 147 9.42 1.26 13.18
N ASP A 148 9.78 0.08 12.67
CA ASP A 148 9.40 -0.41 11.33
C ASP A 148 7.90 -0.27 11.03
N ARG A 149 7.05 -0.44 12.05
CA ARG A 149 5.58 -0.30 11.93
C ARG A 149 5.15 1.08 11.46
N VAL A 150 5.91 2.15 11.74
CA VAL A 150 5.61 3.52 11.29
C VAL A 150 5.75 3.62 9.78
N PHE A 151 6.90 3.18 9.25
CA PHE A 151 7.14 3.19 7.80
C PHE A 151 6.19 2.25 7.07
N ARG A 152 5.97 1.05 7.61
CA ARG A 152 5.02 0.09 7.05
C ARG A 152 3.62 0.68 6.94
N GLU A 153 3.13 1.34 7.98
CA GLU A 153 1.81 1.97 7.99
C GLU A 153 1.70 3.06 6.91
N LEU A 154 2.71 3.92 6.77
CA LEU A 154 2.71 4.98 5.75
C LEU A 154 2.75 4.42 4.32
N ILE A 155 3.53 3.36 4.09
CA ILE A 155 3.58 2.69 2.77
C ILE A 155 2.24 1.99 2.48
N VAL A 156 1.68 1.27 3.45
CA VAL A 156 0.37 0.58 3.30
C VAL A 156 -0.73 1.60 2.98
N ASN A 157 -0.77 2.73 3.68
CA ASN A 157 -1.73 3.78 3.38
C ASN A 157 -1.55 4.32 1.96
N ALA A 158 -0.30 4.56 1.54
CA ALA A 158 -0.01 5.03 0.18
C ALA A 158 -0.53 4.04 -0.88
N VAL A 159 -0.33 2.72 -0.72
CA VAL A 159 -0.79 1.72 -1.71
C VAL A 159 -2.29 1.46 -1.66
N VAL A 160 -2.91 1.43 -0.48
CA VAL A 160 -4.35 1.14 -0.33
C VAL A 160 -5.19 2.31 -0.83
N HIS A 161 -4.77 3.54 -0.56
CA HIS A 161 -5.53 4.75 -0.89
C HIS A 161 -5.13 5.39 -2.22
N ARG A 162 -4.14 4.84 -2.94
CA ARG A 162 -3.77 5.31 -4.29
C ARG A 162 -4.97 5.27 -5.23
N ASN A 163 -5.16 6.34 -5.99
CA ASN A 163 -6.09 6.33 -7.12
C ASN A 163 -5.46 5.60 -8.32
N TYR A 164 -5.85 4.34 -8.53
CA TYR A 164 -5.31 3.52 -9.62
C TYR A 164 -5.80 3.89 -11.04
N ALA A 165 -6.74 4.83 -11.15
CA ALA A 165 -7.12 5.40 -12.45
C ALA A 165 -6.15 6.48 -12.95
N ILE A 166 -5.28 7.02 -12.08
CA ILE A 166 -4.26 8.00 -12.49
C ILE A 166 -3.10 7.26 -13.16
N HIS A 167 -2.93 7.54 -14.45
CA HIS A 167 -1.80 7.10 -15.26
C HIS A 167 -0.66 8.14 -15.21
N GLY A 168 0.58 7.73 -15.49
CA GLY A 168 1.73 8.62 -15.56
C GLY A 168 2.43 8.94 -14.22
N SER A 169 1.81 8.64 -13.08
CA SER A 169 2.39 8.91 -11.75
C SER A 169 2.44 7.66 -10.88
N ARG A 170 3.61 7.40 -10.28
CA ARG A 170 3.86 6.32 -9.30
C ARG A 170 3.68 6.86 -7.89
N ILE A 171 3.52 5.97 -6.92
CA ILE A 171 3.79 6.37 -5.52
C ILE A 171 5.27 6.73 -5.45
N ARG A 172 5.61 7.82 -4.77
CA ARG A 172 6.99 8.28 -4.60
C ARG A 172 7.33 8.33 -3.13
N LEU A 173 8.43 7.69 -2.77
CA LEU A 173 9.06 7.78 -1.45
C LEU A 173 10.36 8.54 -1.61
N LEU A 174 10.39 9.80 -1.17
CA LEU A 174 11.56 10.66 -1.29
C LEU A 174 12.23 10.74 0.08
N MET A 175 13.48 10.31 0.16
CA MET A 175 14.25 10.24 1.39
C MET A 175 15.31 11.34 1.40
N PHE A 176 15.20 12.27 2.34
CA PHE A 176 16.12 13.39 2.54
C PHE A 176 16.90 13.21 3.85
N GLU A 177 17.88 14.08 4.12
CA GLU A 177 18.62 14.03 5.38
C GLU A 177 17.77 14.19 6.64
N ASP A 178 16.71 14.98 6.55
CA ASP A 178 15.86 15.43 7.65
C ASP A 178 14.46 14.80 7.66
N ARG A 179 14.01 14.20 6.55
CA ARG A 179 12.64 13.67 6.42
C ARG A 179 12.50 12.57 5.38
N ILE A 180 11.34 11.91 5.41
CA ILE A 180 10.86 11.06 4.32
C ILE A 180 9.48 11.56 3.88
N GLU A 181 9.29 11.72 2.57
CA GLU A 181 8.02 12.09 1.96
C GLU A 181 7.37 10.88 1.28
N PHE A 182 6.13 10.58 1.65
CA PHE A 182 5.29 9.54 1.07
C PHE A 182 4.22 10.21 0.21
N ILE A 183 4.39 10.18 -1.11
CA ILE A 183 3.51 10.86 -2.06
C ILE A 183 2.71 9.81 -2.84
N SER A 184 1.39 9.83 -2.72
CA SER A 184 0.49 8.91 -3.42
C SER A 184 -0.41 9.67 -4.40
N PRO A 185 -0.55 9.20 -5.66
CA PRO A 185 -1.51 9.77 -6.60
C PRO A 185 -2.96 9.65 -6.11
N GLY A 186 -3.71 10.74 -6.16
CA GLY A 186 -5.08 10.84 -5.72
C GLY A 186 -5.26 11.83 -4.56
N ARG A 187 -6.48 12.33 -4.44
CA ARG A 187 -6.93 13.24 -3.38
C ARG A 187 -7.66 12.48 -2.27
N LEU A 188 -7.81 13.12 -1.12
CA LEU A 188 -8.69 12.62 -0.08
C LEU A 188 -10.14 12.60 -0.59
N PRO A 189 -10.93 11.59 -0.22
CA PRO A 189 -12.37 11.62 -0.46
C PRO A 189 -12.98 12.87 0.19
N ASN A 190 -13.95 13.52 -0.47
CA ASN A 190 -14.58 14.76 0.02
C ASN A 190 -15.15 14.70 1.46
N SER A 191 -15.35 13.49 2.00
CA SER A 191 -15.82 13.26 3.38
C SER A 191 -14.71 13.27 4.44
N VAL A 192 -13.44 13.22 4.04
CA VAL A 192 -12.25 13.09 4.90
C VAL A 192 -11.40 14.36 4.78
N THR A 193 -10.90 14.86 5.91
CA THR A 193 -9.94 15.97 5.97
C THR A 193 -8.69 15.52 6.70
N VAL A 194 -7.61 16.31 6.62
CA VAL A 194 -6.35 16.03 7.32
C VAL A 194 -6.55 15.95 8.85
N GLU A 195 -7.42 16.78 9.42
CA GLU A 195 -7.74 16.76 10.85
C GLU A 195 -8.46 15.47 11.24
N LYS A 196 -9.36 14.99 10.38
CA LYS A 196 -10.08 13.72 10.58
C LYS A 196 -9.16 12.51 10.51
N LEU A 197 -8.14 12.54 9.63
CA LEU A 197 -7.13 11.49 9.54
C LEU A 197 -6.36 11.31 10.86
N ARG A 198 -6.01 12.42 11.54
CA ARG A 198 -5.29 12.39 12.83
C ARG A 198 -5.99 11.58 13.90
N VAL A 199 -7.33 11.59 13.90
CA VAL A 199 -8.16 10.87 14.87
C VAL A 199 -8.63 9.50 14.35
N GLY A 200 -8.10 9.04 13.21
CA GLY A 200 -8.35 7.70 12.68
C GLY A 200 -9.55 7.57 11.75
N VAL A 201 -10.17 8.68 11.33
CA VAL A 201 -11.25 8.64 10.33
C VAL A 201 -10.64 8.44 8.94
N SER A 202 -10.94 7.31 8.31
CA SER A 202 -10.47 6.97 6.96
C SER A 202 -11.64 6.54 6.08
N CYS A 203 -11.55 6.83 4.78
CA CYS A 203 -12.47 6.34 3.77
C CYS A 203 -11.68 5.67 2.64
N ALA A 204 -11.96 4.39 2.41
CA ALA A 204 -11.25 3.60 1.42
C ALA A 204 -11.73 3.90 0.01
N VAL A 205 -10.85 4.47 -0.81
CA VAL A 205 -11.08 4.65 -2.26
C VAL A 205 -11.16 3.28 -2.96
N ASN A 206 -10.37 2.32 -2.49
CA ASN A 206 -10.30 0.95 -3.01
C ASN A 206 -10.77 -0.07 -1.97
N PRO A 207 -12.09 -0.24 -1.75
CA PRO A 207 -12.61 -1.12 -0.69
C PRO A 207 -12.23 -2.60 -0.89
N ILE A 208 -12.08 -3.06 -2.14
CA ILE A 208 -11.63 -4.43 -2.42
C ILE A 208 -10.16 -4.58 -2.00
N ILE A 209 -9.28 -3.67 -2.41
CA ILE A 209 -7.86 -3.70 -2.02
C ILE A 209 -7.73 -3.65 -0.50
N LEU A 210 -8.45 -2.73 0.17
CA LEU A 210 -8.47 -2.64 1.63
C LEU A 210 -8.86 -3.99 2.27
N ARG A 211 -9.98 -4.59 1.85
CA ARG A 211 -10.46 -5.89 2.36
C ARG A 211 -9.37 -6.97 2.28
N TYR A 212 -8.68 -7.06 1.15
CA TYR A 212 -7.62 -8.06 0.98
C TYR A 212 -6.37 -7.73 1.78
N MET A 213 -5.97 -6.46 1.87
CA MET A 213 -4.82 -6.04 2.67
C MET A 213 -5.08 -6.22 4.18
N GLU A 214 -6.31 -6.06 4.66
CA GLU A 214 -6.72 -6.44 6.02
C GLU A 214 -6.60 -7.96 6.24
N ASN A 215 -7.10 -8.74 5.29
CA ASN A 215 -7.04 -10.20 5.32
C ASN A 215 -5.60 -10.72 5.35
N LEU A 216 -4.71 -10.09 4.57
CA LEU A 216 -3.26 -10.33 4.55
C LEU A 216 -2.50 -9.69 5.73
N ARG A 217 -3.20 -9.07 6.69
CA ARG A 217 -2.63 -8.44 7.90
C ARG A 217 -1.74 -7.23 7.66
N TYR A 218 -1.89 -6.55 6.51
CA TYR A 218 -1.24 -5.26 6.23
C TYR A 218 -1.97 -4.08 6.85
N VAL A 219 -3.29 -4.16 7.04
CA VAL A 219 -4.11 -3.09 7.63
C VAL A 219 -4.80 -3.58 8.91
N ASP A 220 -4.84 -2.73 9.94
CA ASP A 220 -5.63 -2.95 11.16
C ASP A 220 -7.08 -2.46 10.97
N LYS A 221 -8.05 -3.30 11.36
CA LYS A 221 -9.49 -3.01 11.28
C LYS A 221 -9.96 -1.91 12.23
N LEU A 222 -9.12 -1.53 13.19
CA LEU A 222 -9.49 -0.62 14.28
C LEU A 222 -9.18 0.86 13.98
N GLY A 223 -8.63 1.19 12.80
CA GLY A 223 -8.32 2.57 12.40
C GLY A 223 -7.19 3.21 13.21
N ARG A 224 -6.35 2.39 13.88
CA ARG A 224 -5.32 2.86 14.82
C ARG A 224 -3.97 3.17 14.18
N GLY A 225 -3.80 2.82 12.91
CA GLY A 225 -2.52 2.88 12.21
C GLY A 225 -1.96 4.31 12.17
N LEU A 226 -2.67 5.25 11.53
CA LEU A 226 -2.22 6.63 11.46
C LEU A 226 -2.13 7.34 12.84
N PRO A 227 -3.09 7.16 13.78
CA PRO A 227 -2.91 7.63 15.16
C PRO A 227 -1.63 7.11 15.84
N MET A 228 -1.23 5.86 15.58
CA MET A 228 0.03 5.30 16.09
C MET A 228 1.25 6.02 15.50
N VAL A 229 1.22 6.38 14.21
CA VAL A 229 2.28 7.16 13.56
C VAL A 229 2.42 8.54 14.20
N TYR A 230 1.30 9.26 14.39
CA TYR A 230 1.31 10.57 15.07
C TYR A 230 1.91 10.48 16.47
N ARG A 231 1.50 9.48 17.26
CA ARG A 231 2.05 9.25 18.60
C ARG A 231 3.55 8.96 18.58
N ALA A 232 4.01 8.14 17.63
CA ALA A 232 5.43 7.82 17.50
C ALA A 232 6.26 9.07 17.16
N ALA A 233 5.75 9.95 16.30
CA ALA A 233 6.38 11.22 15.99
C ALA A 233 6.45 12.16 17.20
N GLU A 234 5.34 12.30 17.92
CA GLU A 234 5.28 13.13 19.14
C GLU A 234 6.27 12.65 20.22
N GLN A 235 6.33 11.34 20.47
CA GLN A 235 7.29 10.74 21.41
C GLN A 235 8.76 10.98 21.04
N ALA A 236 9.02 11.19 19.75
CA ALA A 236 10.35 11.49 19.22
C ALA A 236 10.68 13.00 19.23
N GLY A 237 9.73 13.85 19.62
CA GLY A 237 9.85 15.30 19.42
C GLY A 237 9.88 15.72 17.95
N LYS A 238 9.27 14.91 17.07
CA LYS A 238 9.25 15.10 15.61
C LYS A 238 7.83 15.43 15.14
N ARG A 239 7.73 15.94 13.91
CA ARG A 239 6.48 16.32 13.27
C ARG A 239 6.14 15.38 12.12
N ILE A 240 4.84 15.18 11.92
CA ILE A 240 4.27 14.58 10.71
C ILE A 240 3.26 15.55 10.10
N ASP A 241 3.40 15.81 8.81
CA ASP A 241 2.53 16.69 8.04
C ASP A 241 1.84 15.92 6.93
N CYS A 242 0.58 16.25 6.70
CA CYS A 242 -0.23 15.69 5.64
C CYS A 242 -0.80 16.85 4.83
N GLU A 243 -0.62 16.82 3.52
CA GLU A 243 -1.08 17.87 2.63
C GLU A 243 -1.58 17.29 1.31
N GLU A 244 -2.57 17.96 0.71
CA GLU A 244 -2.97 17.72 -0.66
C GLU A 244 -2.22 18.69 -1.56
N PHE A 245 -1.48 18.17 -2.53
CA PHE A 245 -0.74 18.96 -3.50
C PHE A 245 -1.24 18.63 -4.91
N GLY A 246 -2.16 19.44 -5.42
CA GLY A 246 -2.83 19.15 -6.70
C GLY A 246 -3.63 17.84 -6.62
N GLU A 247 -3.32 16.89 -7.51
CA GLU A 247 -3.95 15.55 -7.59
C GLU A 247 -3.17 14.48 -6.81
N GLU A 248 -2.41 14.88 -5.80
CA GLU A 248 -1.58 13.99 -4.99
C GLU A 248 -1.76 14.27 -3.50
N PHE A 249 -1.67 13.22 -2.71
CA PHE A 249 -1.65 13.30 -1.26
C PHE A 249 -0.22 13.01 -0.77
N ARG A 250 0.32 13.92 0.03
CA ARG A 250 1.68 13.83 0.57
C ARG A 250 1.63 13.72 2.08
N VAL A 251 2.42 12.77 2.61
CA VAL A 251 2.73 12.67 4.03
C VAL A 251 4.23 12.89 4.24
N VAL A 252 4.61 13.83 5.09
CA VAL A 252 5.99 14.17 5.41
C VAL A 252 6.30 13.73 6.84
N LEU A 253 7.26 12.83 7.02
CA LEU A 253 7.72 12.32 8.32
C LEU A 253 9.14 12.82 8.60
N GLN A 254 9.32 13.63 9.65
CA GLN A 254 10.62 14.17 10.06
C GLN A 254 11.47 13.13 10.81
N LEU A 255 12.75 12.97 10.45
CA LEU A 255 13.72 12.02 11.04
C LEU A 255 14.50 12.63 12.21
#